data_AF-A0AAD4F6U0-F1
#
_entry.id   AF-A0AAD4F6U0-F1
#
_cell.length_a   1.000
_cell.length_b   1.000
_cell.length_c   1.000
_cell.angle_alpha   90.00
_cell.angle_beta   90.00
_cell.angle_gamma   90.00
#
_symmetry.space_group_name_H-M   'P 1'
#
loop_
_entity.id
_entity.type
_entity.pdbx_description
1 polymer ?
#
loop_
_entity_poly.entity_id
_entity_poly.type
_entity_poly.pdbx_seq_one_letter_code
_entity_poly.pdbx_strand_id
1 'polypeptide(L)'
;MAAAKRKAHNKSRLVGTPQPGVSPTGLNMTDLELLHNYTTTTYKTLSESPTIREFYRNTVVQVGFDCDYIMRGVLALSGLHLAHHRPRTRDHYLLAAITHHQAASQTTIPLVPGATPQNAQLLFLFSVLTTYYALGWPRKSDDDALLLRENAGFPDWIYLLRGTKGFIELAGVPTAGPLAPLFAHSMARFQLREGPEASESSAHAALAELEAVVARRPLEDEALRGVYMLAIAELKKSFGQAEAYAAEYEMADAFIWVFLMAEDLLPLLRAPTQEAVAIFAFFCVLLKKLDGHWWMQSWAGHLIAHAYALLGDEGRLWIHWAVEEIGWVPPSVTERL
;
A
#
# COMPACT_ATOMS: atom_id res chain seq x y z
N MET A 1 -65.74 -55.01 -6.26
CA MET A 1 -64.64 -56.00 -6.35
C MET A 1 -63.63 -55.45 -7.36
N ALA A 2 -62.53 -54.83 -6.91
CA ALA A 2 -61.21 -55.47 -6.70
C ALA A 2 -60.59 -55.97 -8.03
N ALA A 3 -59.35 -55.70 -8.43
CA ALA A 3 -58.21 -55.00 -7.83
C ALA A 3 -57.15 -54.74 -8.93
N ALA A 4 -56.36 -53.66 -8.80
CA ALA A 4 -55.09 -53.52 -9.49
C ALA A 4 -53.99 -53.33 -8.44
N LYS A 5 -53.08 -54.32 -8.34
CA LYS A 5 -51.87 -54.27 -7.52
C LYS A 5 -50.69 -53.85 -8.39
N ARG A 6 -49.98 -52.79 -8.02
CA ARG A 6 -48.54 -52.64 -8.31
C ARG A 6 -47.81 -52.24 -7.03
N LYS A 7 -46.83 -53.08 -6.67
CA LYS A 7 -45.95 -52.97 -5.50
C LYS A 7 -44.89 -51.89 -5.73
N ALA A 8 -44.54 -51.23 -4.63
CA ALA A 8 -43.48 -50.24 -4.45
C ALA A 8 -42.06 -50.85 -4.34
N HIS A 9 -41.03 -50.01 -4.53
CA HIS A 9 -39.70 -49.97 -3.87
C HIS A 9 -39.15 -48.54 -4.11
N ASN A 10 -39.23 -47.59 -3.17
CA ASN A 10 -38.44 -47.29 -1.95
C ASN A 10 -37.16 -46.44 -2.18
N LYS A 11 -37.30 -45.14 -1.86
CA LYS A 11 -36.42 -44.16 -1.19
C LYS A 11 -34.88 -44.21 -1.36
N SER A 12 -34.31 -43.06 -1.73
CA SER A 12 -33.14 -42.51 -1.04
C SER A 12 -33.28 -40.99 -0.88
N ARG A 13 -32.88 -40.50 0.28
CA ARG A 13 -33.13 -39.20 0.90
C ARG A 13 -31.78 -38.48 0.94
N LEU A 14 -31.59 -37.41 0.16
CA LEU A 14 -30.45 -36.53 0.32
C LEU A 14 -30.84 -35.44 1.34
N VAL A 15 -30.31 -35.60 2.53
CA VAL A 15 -30.33 -34.64 3.63
C VAL A 15 -29.45 -33.46 3.21
N GLY A 16 -30.06 -32.29 3.02
CA GLY A 16 -29.31 -31.04 2.95
C GLY A 16 -28.73 -30.73 4.32
N THR A 17 -27.41 -30.61 4.40
CA THR A 17 -26.72 -30.05 5.57
C THR A 17 -27.10 -28.57 5.71
N PRO A 18 -27.54 -28.11 6.89
CA PRO A 18 -27.75 -26.68 7.14
C PRO A 18 -26.41 -25.96 7.15
N GLN A 19 -26.28 -24.88 6.37
CA GLN A 19 -25.21 -23.91 6.57
C GLN A 19 -25.35 -23.28 7.97
N PRO A 20 -24.25 -23.01 8.70
CA PRO A 20 -24.30 -22.29 9.97
C PRO A 20 -24.90 -20.90 9.73
N GLY A 21 -26.06 -20.65 10.34
CA GLY A 21 -26.86 -19.47 10.12
C GLY A 21 -26.23 -18.19 10.62
N VAL A 22 -26.16 -17.20 9.73
CA VAL A 22 -26.28 -15.80 10.13
C VAL A 22 -27.79 -15.51 10.19
N SER A 23 -28.33 -15.31 11.39
CA SER A 23 -29.70 -14.82 11.54
C SER A 23 -29.80 -13.40 10.93
N PRO A 24 -30.71 -13.12 9.99
CA PRO A 24 -30.79 -11.81 9.31
C PRO A 24 -31.23 -10.64 10.20
N THR A 25 -31.47 -10.88 11.49
CA THR A 25 -31.94 -9.90 12.48
C THR A 25 -30.99 -9.69 13.67
N GLY A 26 -29.84 -10.36 13.68
CA GLY A 26 -28.83 -10.20 14.74
C GLY A 26 -27.83 -9.10 14.43
N LEU A 27 -27.42 -8.34 15.45
CA LEU A 27 -26.28 -7.42 15.33
C LEU A 27 -25.01 -8.20 14.98
N ASN A 28 -24.27 -7.73 13.97
CA ASN A 28 -22.96 -8.29 13.68
C ASN A 28 -21.94 -7.77 14.70
N MET A 29 -21.75 -8.54 15.78
CA MET A 29 -20.84 -8.19 16.87
C MET A 29 -19.38 -8.04 16.41
N THR A 30 -18.95 -8.78 15.39
CA THR A 30 -17.62 -8.64 14.81
C THR A 30 -17.46 -7.27 14.16
N ASP A 31 -18.42 -6.82 13.35
CA ASP A 31 -18.35 -5.51 12.71
C ASP A 31 -18.38 -4.37 13.73
N LEU A 32 -19.17 -4.51 14.80
CA LEU A 32 -19.20 -3.55 15.91
C LEU A 32 -17.87 -3.50 16.67
N GLU A 33 -17.24 -4.65 16.94
CA GLU A 33 -15.91 -4.71 17.55
C GLU A 33 -14.87 -4.06 16.65
N LEU A 34 -14.90 -4.35 15.34
CA LEU A 34 -13.99 -3.77 14.35
C LEU A 34 -14.14 -2.25 14.27
N LEU A 35 -15.37 -1.72 14.22
CA LEU A 35 -15.61 -0.27 14.22
C LEU A 35 -15.14 0.39 15.53
N HIS A 36 -15.40 -0.26 16.66
CA HIS A 36 -14.92 0.21 17.96
C HIS A 36 -13.39 0.25 18.01
N ASN A 37 -12.72 -0.82 17.58
CA ASN A 37 -11.26 -0.86 17.50
C ASN A 37 -10.71 0.20 16.53
N TYR A 38 -11.40 0.44 15.41
CA TYR A 38 -10.97 1.48 14.47
C TYR A 38 -10.96 2.86 15.12
N THR A 39 -12.06 3.23 15.76
CA THR A 39 -12.30 4.57 16.36
C THR A 39 -11.59 4.81 17.69
N THR A 40 -10.98 3.78 18.28
CA THR A 40 -10.26 3.87 19.56
C THR A 40 -8.76 3.64 19.47
N THR A 41 -8.31 2.77 18.55
CA THR A 41 -6.90 2.36 18.43
C THR A 41 -6.36 2.56 17.00
N THR A 42 -7.01 1.98 15.99
CA THR A 42 -6.44 1.88 14.63
C THR A 42 -6.18 3.25 14.00
N TYR A 43 -7.12 4.20 14.13
CA TYR A 43 -6.98 5.54 13.54
C TYR A 43 -5.71 6.28 14.01
N LYS A 44 -5.23 6.01 15.24
CA LYS A 44 -4.03 6.64 15.81
C LYS A 44 -2.76 6.18 15.10
N THR A 45 -2.79 5.01 14.47
CA THR A 45 -1.66 4.38 13.78
C THR A 45 -1.49 4.86 12.33
N LEU A 46 -2.44 5.65 11.81
CA LEU A 46 -2.47 6.07 10.41
C LEU A 46 -1.78 7.43 10.19
N SER A 47 -1.59 8.25 11.22
CA SER A 47 -0.89 9.54 11.11
C SER A 47 -0.46 10.01 12.48
N GLU A 48 0.58 10.84 12.54
CA GLU A 48 1.02 11.52 13.77
C GLU A 48 0.32 12.88 13.94
N SER A 49 -0.04 13.53 12.83
CA SER A 49 -0.80 14.79 12.79
C SER A 49 -2.15 14.68 13.53
N PRO A 50 -2.39 15.52 14.57
CA PRO A 50 -3.66 15.53 15.30
C PRO A 50 -4.87 15.78 14.39
N THR A 51 -4.73 16.69 13.42
CA THR A 51 -5.79 17.02 12.45
C THR A 51 -6.17 15.81 11.61
N ILE A 52 -5.17 15.04 11.16
CA ILE A 52 -5.39 13.88 10.30
C ILE A 52 -5.90 12.68 11.09
N ARG A 53 -5.44 12.52 12.33
CA ARG A 53 -6.02 11.56 13.28
C ARG A 53 -7.51 11.81 13.48
N GLU A 54 -7.91 13.06 13.68
CA GLU A 54 -9.32 13.42 13.83
C GLU A 54 -10.13 13.16 12.56
N PHE A 55 -9.56 13.49 11.39
CA PHE A 55 -10.15 13.15 10.09
C PHE A 55 -10.40 11.64 9.95
N TYR A 56 -9.41 10.79 10.24
CA TYR A 56 -9.57 9.33 10.18
C TYR A 56 -10.55 8.81 11.20
N ARG A 57 -10.57 9.37 12.42
CA ARG A 57 -11.44 8.94 13.51
C ARG A 57 -12.92 9.24 13.23
N ASN A 58 -13.21 10.46 12.78
CA ASN A 58 -14.57 10.98 12.70
C ASN A 58 -15.05 11.09 11.25
N THR A 59 -14.35 11.85 10.42
CA THR A 59 -14.81 12.15 9.06
C THR A 59 -14.88 10.90 8.18
N VAL A 60 -13.84 10.06 8.19
CA VAL A 60 -13.83 8.81 7.39
C VAL A 60 -14.94 7.87 7.82
N VAL A 61 -15.24 7.79 9.13
CA VAL A 61 -16.33 6.96 9.65
C VAL A 61 -17.69 7.52 9.26
N GLN A 62 -17.90 8.84 9.35
CA GLN A 62 -19.11 9.51 8.90
C GLN A 62 -19.36 9.27 7.40
N VAL A 63 -18.33 9.47 6.57
CA VAL A 63 -18.40 9.14 5.13
C VAL A 63 -18.71 7.65 4.92
N GLY A 64 -18.16 6.76 5.75
CA GLY A 64 -18.46 5.33 5.72
C GLY A 64 -19.93 5.00 5.96
N PHE A 65 -20.62 5.73 6.84
CA PHE A 65 -22.06 5.50 7.06
C PHE A 65 -22.92 5.84 5.83
N ASP A 66 -22.47 6.77 5.01
CA ASP A 66 -23.14 7.13 3.75
C ASP A 66 -22.64 6.30 2.55
N CYS A 67 -21.55 5.53 2.72
CA CYS A 67 -20.85 4.85 1.65
C CYS A 67 -20.31 3.47 2.07
N ASP A 68 -21.03 2.41 1.73
CA ASP A 68 -20.76 1.02 2.17
C ASP A 68 -19.32 0.55 1.92
N TYR A 69 -18.75 0.78 0.74
CA TYR A 69 -17.37 0.34 0.46
C TYR A 69 -16.30 1.08 1.29
N ILE A 70 -16.57 2.31 1.74
CA ILE A 70 -15.68 3.03 2.65
C ILE A 70 -15.75 2.42 4.05
N MET A 71 -16.96 2.16 4.55
CA MET A 71 -17.12 1.49 5.85
C MET A 71 -16.46 0.11 5.84
N ARG A 72 -16.62 -0.66 4.76
CA ARG A 72 -15.92 -1.94 4.61
C ARG A 72 -14.40 -1.78 4.60
N GLY A 73 -13.86 -0.75 3.96
CA GLY A 73 -12.43 -0.43 4.02
C GLY A 73 -11.95 -0.14 5.45
N VAL A 74 -12.73 0.64 6.21
CA VAL A 74 -12.50 0.93 7.63
C VAL A 74 -12.47 -0.36 8.48
N LEU A 75 -13.49 -1.21 8.32
CA LEU A 75 -13.59 -2.48 9.04
C LEU A 75 -12.46 -3.45 8.65
N ALA A 76 -12.10 -3.49 7.37
CA ALA A 76 -11.03 -4.33 6.86
C ALA A 76 -9.67 -3.95 7.46
N LEU A 77 -9.35 -2.65 7.47
CA LEU A 77 -8.11 -2.15 8.06
C LEU A 77 -8.05 -2.41 9.58
N SER A 78 -9.18 -2.23 10.28
CA SER A 78 -9.29 -2.57 11.70
C SER A 78 -9.07 -4.06 11.96
N GLY A 79 -9.58 -4.93 11.07
CA GLY A 79 -9.40 -6.37 11.17
C GLY A 79 -7.93 -6.77 11.02
N LEU A 80 -7.19 -6.17 10.08
CA LEU A 80 -5.75 -6.39 9.97
C LEU A 80 -4.99 -5.93 11.21
N HIS A 81 -5.33 -4.75 11.74
CA HIS A 81 -4.71 -4.23 12.95
C HIS A 81 -4.94 -5.17 14.16
N LEU A 82 -6.17 -5.66 14.37
CA LEU A 82 -6.45 -6.66 15.41
C LEU A 82 -5.73 -7.98 15.17
N ALA A 83 -5.70 -8.46 13.92
CA ALA A 83 -5.01 -9.70 13.57
C ALA A 83 -3.51 -9.63 13.88
N HIS A 84 -2.88 -8.47 13.66
CA HIS A 84 -1.47 -8.23 13.98
C HIS A 84 -1.22 -8.27 15.50
N HIS A 85 -2.08 -7.64 16.31
CA HIS A 85 -1.89 -7.53 17.76
C HIS A 85 -2.54 -8.64 18.60
N ARG A 86 -3.36 -9.52 18.00
CA ARG A 86 -4.03 -10.63 18.69
C ARG A 86 -3.74 -11.98 18.02
N PRO A 87 -2.54 -12.56 18.22
CA PRO A 87 -2.13 -13.80 17.55
C PRO A 87 -3.09 -14.99 17.76
N ARG A 88 -3.74 -15.08 18.93
CA ARG A 88 -4.66 -16.16 19.28
C ARG A 88 -5.95 -16.17 18.45
N THR A 89 -6.40 -15.00 18.02
CA THR A 89 -7.63 -14.83 17.22
C THR A 89 -7.33 -14.22 15.86
N ARG A 90 -6.06 -14.31 15.42
CA ARG A 90 -5.56 -13.74 14.17
C ARG A 90 -6.40 -14.15 12.98
N ASP A 91 -6.63 -15.45 12.82
CA ASP A 91 -7.34 -15.98 11.65
C ASP A 91 -8.80 -15.50 11.56
N HIS A 92 -9.46 -15.29 12.72
CA HIS A 92 -10.80 -14.72 12.76
C HIS A 92 -10.83 -13.28 12.20
N TYR A 93 -9.92 -12.43 12.66
CA TYR A 93 -9.87 -11.04 12.20
C TYR A 93 -9.31 -10.90 10.78
N LEU A 94 -8.40 -11.77 10.36
CA LEU A 94 -7.95 -11.83 8.97
C LEU A 94 -9.10 -12.21 8.04
N LEU A 95 -9.89 -13.22 8.39
CA LEU A 95 -11.05 -13.60 7.59
C LEU A 95 -12.06 -12.46 7.47
N ALA A 96 -12.34 -11.75 8.57
CA ALA A 96 -13.20 -10.58 8.54
C ALA A 96 -12.61 -9.46 7.65
N ALA A 97 -11.31 -9.21 7.75
CA ALA A 97 -10.61 -8.22 6.95
C ALA A 97 -10.67 -8.53 5.45
N ILE A 98 -10.42 -9.79 5.06
CA ILE A 98 -10.57 -10.28 3.68
C ILE A 98 -11.99 -10.09 3.19
N THR A 99 -12.98 -10.54 3.97
CA THR A 99 -14.39 -10.52 3.58
C THR A 99 -14.84 -9.10 3.29
N HIS A 100 -14.52 -8.14 4.16
CA HIS A 100 -14.87 -6.74 3.97
C HIS A 100 -14.14 -6.11 2.80
N HIS A 101 -12.82 -6.30 2.69
CA HIS A 101 -12.05 -5.73 1.59
C HIS A 101 -12.52 -6.27 0.23
N GLN A 102 -12.73 -7.59 0.11
CA GLN A 102 -13.24 -8.20 -1.12
C GLN A 102 -14.62 -7.68 -1.51
N ALA A 103 -15.55 -7.57 -0.54
CA ALA A 103 -16.88 -7.02 -0.80
C ALA A 103 -16.82 -5.53 -1.23
N ALA A 104 -15.93 -4.74 -0.62
CA ALA A 104 -15.69 -3.36 -1.03
C ALA A 104 -15.12 -3.28 -2.46
N SER A 105 -14.11 -4.10 -2.77
CA SER A 105 -13.51 -4.16 -4.11
C SER A 105 -14.52 -4.61 -5.18
N GLN A 106 -15.38 -5.59 -4.89
CA GLN A 106 -16.43 -6.03 -5.82
C GLN A 106 -17.39 -4.90 -6.17
N THR A 107 -17.66 -4.00 -5.23
CA THR A 107 -18.49 -2.81 -5.46
C THR A 107 -17.75 -1.72 -6.23
N THR A 108 -16.45 -1.50 -5.95
CA THR A 108 -15.69 -0.39 -6.52
C THR A 108 -15.08 -0.67 -7.89
N ILE A 109 -14.63 -1.91 -8.17
CA ILE A 109 -14.01 -2.29 -9.45
C ILE A 109 -14.87 -1.88 -10.66
N PRO A 110 -16.20 -2.14 -10.68
CA PRO A 110 -17.04 -1.73 -11.81
C PRO A 110 -17.21 -0.20 -11.95
N LEU A 111 -16.99 0.56 -10.87
CA LEU A 111 -17.13 2.02 -10.86
C LEU A 111 -15.90 2.73 -11.42
N VAL A 112 -14.72 2.10 -11.37
CA VAL A 112 -13.44 2.72 -11.77
C VAL A 112 -13.42 3.14 -13.25
N PRO A 113 -13.80 2.30 -14.24
CA PRO A 113 -13.74 2.69 -15.66
C PRO A 113 -14.66 3.86 -16.03
N GLY A 114 -15.74 4.06 -15.25
CA GLY A 114 -16.72 5.12 -15.43
C GLY A 114 -16.70 6.15 -14.29
N ALA A 115 -15.56 6.32 -13.62
CA ALA A 115 -15.43 7.27 -12.53
C ALA A 115 -15.80 8.68 -13.01
N THR A 116 -16.52 9.41 -12.17
CA THR A 116 -16.92 10.79 -12.43
C THR A 116 -16.35 11.70 -11.35
N PRO A 117 -16.24 13.02 -11.57
CA PRO A 117 -15.79 13.94 -10.54
C PRO A 117 -16.59 13.84 -9.22
N GLN A 118 -17.85 13.40 -9.29
CA GLN A 118 -18.72 13.25 -8.12
C GLN A 118 -18.33 12.06 -7.23
N ASN A 119 -17.91 10.92 -7.80
CA ASN A 119 -17.54 9.73 -7.02
C ASN A 119 -16.02 9.55 -6.85
N ALA A 120 -15.22 10.27 -7.63
CA ALA A 120 -13.76 10.17 -7.63
C ALA A 120 -13.13 10.46 -6.26
N GLN A 121 -13.69 11.39 -5.47
CA GLN A 121 -13.21 11.65 -4.11
C GLN A 121 -13.39 10.46 -3.17
N LEU A 122 -14.51 9.75 -3.26
CA LEU A 122 -14.76 8.56 -2.47
C LEU A 122 -13.91 7.39 -2.94
N LEU A 123 -13.74 7.23 -4.26
CA LEU A 123 -12.82 6.23 -4.83
C LEU A 123 -11.37 6.49 -4.40
N PHE A 124 -10.95 7.76 -4.34
CA PHE A 124 -9.66 8.17 -3.79
C PHE A 124 -9.54 7.79 -2.30
N LEU A 125 -10.54 8.12 -1.46
CA LEU A 125 -10.48 7.75 -0.04
C LEU A 125 -10.41 6.23 0.14
N PHE A 126 -11.16 5.48 -0.67
CA PHE A 126 -11.11 4.02 -0.67
C PHE A 126 -9.73 3.50 -1.10
N SER A 127 -9.08 4.12 -2.09
CA SER A 127 -7.74 3.70 -2.53
C SER A 127 -6.66 3.98 -1.47
N VAL A 128 -6.81 5.06 -0.70
CA VAL A 128 -5.95 5.33 0.48
C VAL A 128 -6.12 4.24 1.53
N LEU A 129 -7.36 3.88 1.91
CA LEU A 129 -7.62 2.78 2.84
C LEU A 129 -7.10 1.43 2.33
N THR A 130 -7.26 1.18 1.03
CA THR A 130 -6.75 -0.01 0.35
C THR A 130 -5.21 -0.06 0.37
N THR A 131 -4.54 1.09 0.28
CA THR A 131 -3.09 1.18 0.40
C THR A 131 -2.62 0.75 1.80
N TYR A 132 -3.25 1.26 2.87
CA TYR A 132 -2.98 0.78 4.23
C TYR A 132 -3.25 -0.71 4.40
N TYR A 133 -4.36 -1.19 3.83
CA TYR A 133 -4.71 -2.61 3.88
C TYR A 133 -3.63 -3.48 3.21
N ALA A 134 -3.17 -3.09 2.02
CA ALA A 134 -2.15 -3.82 1.27
C ALA A 134 -0.80 -3.82 2.00
N LEU A 135 -0.41 -2.69 2.60
CA LEU A 135 0.84 -2.56 3.38
C LEU A 135 0.77 -3.38 4.68
N GLY A 136 -0.36 -3.34 5.38
CA GLY A 136 -0.58 -4.07 6.63
C GLY A 136 -0.89 -5.56 6.46
N TRP A 137 -0.98 -6.05 5.22
CA TRP A 137 -1.28 -7.44 4.95
C TRP A 137 -0.18 -8.35 5.52
N PRO A 138 -0.52 -9.43 6.25
CA PRO A 138 0.49 -10.34 6.77
C PRO A 138 1.22 -11.03 5.63
N ARG A 139 2.51 -10.73 5.50
CA ARG A 139 3.41 -11.47 4.61
C ARG A 139 3.60 -12.86 5.22
N LYS A 140 3.29 -13.92 4.47
CA LYS A 140 3.62 -15.29 4.90
C LYS A 140 5.14 -15.47 4.78
N SER A 141 5.71 -16.19 5.74
CA SER A 141 7.12 -16.61 5.78
C SER A 141 7.55 -17.24 4.46
N ASP A 142 8.76 -16.87 4.00
CA ASP A 142 9.68 -17.39 2.95
C ASP A 142 9.20 -18.30 1.80
N ASP A 143 8.12 -19.06 1.92
CA ASP A 143 7.57 -19.93 0.86
C ASP A 143 6.66 -19.20 -0.15
N ASP A 144 6.08 -18.05 0.22
CA ASP A 144 5.31 -17.20 -0.72
C ASP A 144 6.21 -16.23 -1.51
N ALA A 145 7.53 -16.49 -1.54
CA ALA A 145 8.36 -16.09 -2.67
C ALA A 145 7.68 -16.45 -3.99
N LEU A 146 6.80 -17.45 -4.05
CA LEU A 146 6.00 -17.81 -5.23
C LEU A 146 5.01 -16.72 -5.71
N LEU A 147 4.38 -15.94 -4.83
CA LEU A 147 3.50 -14.83 -5.28
C LEU A 147 4.29 -13.59 -5.74
N LEU A 148 5.51 -13.42 -5.23
CA LEU A 148 6.50 -12.45 -5.73
C LEU A 148 7.34 -13.00 -6.91
N ARG A 149 7.21 -14.29 -7.25
CA ARG A 149 7.99 -14.97 -8.31
C ARG A 149 7.14 -15.29 -9.53
N GLU A 150 5.81 -15.35 -9.42
CA GLU A 150 4.92 -15.42 -10.58
C GLU A 150 4.85 -14.09 -11.35
N ASN A 151 5.16 -12.96 -10.70
CA ASN A 151 5.42 -11.68 -11.34
C ASN A 151 6.87 -11.28 -11.08
N ALA A 152 7.74 -11.25 -12.09
CA ALA A 152 9.16 -10.86 -11.96
C ALA A 152 9.41 -9.39 -11.53
N GLY A 153 8.40 -8.71 -10.99
CA GLY A 153 8.41 -7.29 -10.64
C GLY A 153 8.25 -7.04 -9.14
N PHE A 154 7.97 -5.78 -8.80
CA PHE A 154 7.76 -5.33 -7.42
C PHE A 154 6.31 -5.50 -6.93
N PRO A 155 6.04 -5.49 -5.60
CA PRO A 155 4.72 -5.70 -5.02
C PRO A 155 3.61 -4.80 -5.58
N ASP A 156 2.40 -5.35 -5.69
CA ASP A 156 1.28 -4.68 -6.36
C ASP A 156 0.87 -3.33 -5.76
N TRP A 157 1.10 -3.15 -4.46
CA TRP A 157 0.74 -1.91 -3.76
C TRP A 157 1.42 -0.67 -4.32
N ILE A 158 2.59 -0.83 -4.93
CA ILE A 158 3.34 0.26 -5.59
C ILE A 158 2.54 0.81 -6.77
N TYR A 159 1.77 -0.03 -7.46
CA TYR A 159 0.94 0.37 -8.60
C TYR A 159 -0.46 0.86 -8.18
N LEU A 160 -0.93 0.57 -6.95
CA LEU A 160 -2.21 1.07 -6.45
C LEU A 160 -2.26 2.60 -6.43
N LEU A 161 -1.11 3.23 -6.17
CA LEU A 161 -0.98 4.69 -6.10
C LEU A 161 -1.19 5.38 -7.45
N ARG A 162 -0.96 4.66 -8.56
CA ARG A 162 -1.29 5.15 -9.90
C ARG A 162 -2.79 5.39 -10.04
N GLY A 163 -3.61 4.44 -9.59
CA GLY A 163 -5.07 4.60 -9.55
C GLY A 163 -5.50 5.78 -8.66
N THR A 164 -4.82 5.94 -7.51
CA THR A 164 -5.05 7.08 -6.60
C THR A 164 -4.82 8.43 -7.27
N LYS A 165 -3.75 8.58 -8.07
CA LYS A 165 -3.44 9.81 -8.81
C LYS A 165 -4.52 10.15 -9.83
N GLY A 166 -4.99 9.18 -10.61
CA GLY A 166 -6.06 9.40 -11.59
C GLY A 166 -7.35 9.94 -10.96
N PHE A 167 -7.70 9.52 -9.73
CA PHE A 167 -8.87 10.05 -9.04
C PHE A 167 -8.70 11.51 -8.60
N ILE A 168 -7.49 11.93 -8.19
CA ILE A 168 -7.20 13.33 -7.87
C ILE A 168 -7.30 14.19 -9.13
N GLU A 169 -6.71 13.74 -10.24
CA GLU A 169 -6.75 14.47 -11.51
C GLU A 169 -8.18 14.64 -12.03
N LEU A 170 -9.03 13.62 -11.83
CA LEU A 170 -10.44 13.65 -12.21
C LEU A 170 -11.31 14.53 -11.29
N ALA A 171 -11.10 14.44 -9.97
CA ALA A 171 -11.90 15.18 -8.98
C ALA A 171 -11.44 16.64 -8.79
N GLY A 172 -10.19 16.94 -9.15
CA GLY A 172 -9.49 18.12 -8.67
C GLY A 172 -9.13 18.03 -7.18
N VAL A 173 -8.34 19.00 -6.71
CA VAL A 173 -7.99 19.12 -5.29
C VAL A 173 -9.13 19.84 -4.55
N PRO A 174 -9.88 19.17 -3.65
CA PRO A 174 -10.97 19.80 -2.94
C PRO A 174 -10.45 20.84 -1.93
N THR A 175 -10.99 22.06 -2.01
CA THR A 175 -10.75 23.13 -1.02
C THR A 175 -11.84 23.16 0.07
N ALA A 176 -12.92 22.40 -0.10
CA ALA A 176 -14.03 22.29 0.84
C ALA A 176 -14.58 20.86 0.86
N GLY A 177 -15.41 20.56 1.86
CA GLY A 177 -16.02 19.23 2.05
C GLY A 177 -15.21 18.31 2.95
N PRO A 178 -15.68 17.06 3.15
CA PRO A 178 -15.15 16.17 4.18
C PRO A 178 -13.67 15.81 3.96
N LEU A 179 -13.22 15.69 2.71
CA LEU A 179 -11.84 15.30 2.41
C LEU A 179 -10.84 16.48 2.40
N ALA A 180 -11.30 17.73 2.44
CA ALA A 180 -10.43 18.90 2.36
C ALA A 180 -9.26 18.90 3.37
N PRO A 181 -9.42 18.48 4.64
CA PRO A 181 -8.31 18.42 5.59
C PRO A 181 -7.16 17.50 5.15
N LEU A 182 -7.48 16.35 4.54
CA LEU A 182 -6.48 15.40 4.04
C LEU A 182 -5.67 16.00 2.88
N PHE A 183 -6.35 16.68 1.95
CA PHE A 183 -5.70 17.33 0.82
C PHE A 183 -4.88 18.55 1.24
N ALA A 184 -5.40 19.38 2.16
CA ALA A 184 -4.68 20.53 2.69
C ALA A 184 -3.39 20.10 3.40
N HIS A 185 -3.44 19.04 4.21
CA HIS A 185 -2.26 18.47 4.87
C HIS A 185 -1.24 17.93 3.87
N SER A 186 -1.70 17.12 2.89
CA SER A 186 -0.81 16.56 1.87
C SER A 186 -0.15 17.65 1.02
N MET A 187 -0.90 18.71 0.67
CA MET A 187 -0.39 19.86 -0.06
C MET A 187 0.66 20.66 0.74
N ALA A 188 0.41 20.87 2.05
CA ALA A 188 1.37 21.57 2.91
C ALA A 188 2.71 20.80 2.98
N ARG A 189 2.67 19.47 3.08
CA ARG A 189 3.89 18.63 3.06
C ARG A 189 4.59 18.63 1.70
N PHE A 190 3.82 18.60 0.61
CA PHE A 190 4.37 18.76 -0.73
C PHE A 190 5.10 20.11 -0.89
N GLN A 191 4.48 21.21 -0.47
CA GLN A 191 5.07 22.54 -0.52
C GLN A 191 6.32 22.66 0.36
N LEU A 192 6.32 22.02 1.53
CA LEU A 192 7.48 21.99 2.41
C LEU A 192 8.68 21.31 1.72
N ARG A 193 8.43 20.17 1.04
CA ARG A 193 9.45 19.44 0.26
C ARG A 193 9.96 20.24 -0.95
N GLU A 194 9.09 20.99 -1.63
CA GLU A 194 9.48 21.88 -2.74
C GLU A 194 10.16 23.19 -2.27
N GLY A 195 10.23 23.42 -0.96
CA GLY A 195 10.97 24.53 -0.39
C GLY A 195 12.49 24.45 -0.65
N PRO A 196 13.25 25.47 -0.23
CA PRO A 196 14.71 25.43 -0.32
C PRO A 196 15.24 24.19 0.41
N GLU A 197 16.24 23.52 -0.18
CA GLU A 197 16.84 22.30 0.39
C GLU A 197 17.22 22.54 1.85
N ALA A 198 16.48 21.88 2.75
CA ALA A 198 16.58 22.14 4.18
C ALA A 198 17.87 21.55 4.79
N SER A 199 18.50 20.59 4.12
CA SER A 199 19.76 19.98 4.55
C SER A 199 20.46 19.20 3.43
N GLU A 200 21.80 19.25 3.38
CA GLU A 200 22.63 18.28 2.64
C GLU A 200 22.52 16.91 3.31
N SER A 201 21.55 16.11 2.85
CA SER A 201 21.39 14.73 3.31
C SER A 201 22.54 13.82 2.85
N SER A 202 22.89 12.86 3.69
CA SER A 202 23.85 11.78 3.38
C SER A 202 23.54 11.04 2.07
N ALA A 203 22.26 10.96 1.69
CA ALA A 203 21.79 10.35 0.45
C ALA A 203 22.23 11.12 -0.82
N HIS A 204 22.47 12.43 -0.73
CA HIS A 204 22.74 13.27 -1.91
C HIS A 204 24.01 12.83 -2.63
N ALA A 205 25.06 12.46 -1.89
CA ALA A 205 26.31 11.99 -2.47
C ALA A 205 26.11 10.66 -3.24
N ALA A 206 25.48 9.68 -2.59
CA ALA A 206 25.20 8.39 -3.22
C ALA A 206 24.23 8.51 -4.42
N LEU A 207 23.23 9.40 -4.34
CA LEU A 207 22.34 9.71 -5.47
C LEU A 207 23.06 10.44 -6.61
N ALA A 208 24.04 11.30 -6.32
CA ALA A 208 24.86 11.95 -7.34
C ALA A 208 25.78 10.96 -8.07
N GLU A 209 26.29 9.93 -7.36
CA GLU A 209 27.02 8.83 -8.00
C GLU A 209 26.12 8.03 -8.94
N LEU A 210 24.91 7.65 -8.49
CA LEU A 210 23.92 6.97 -9.33
C LEU A 210 23.53 7.81 -10.56
N GLU A 211 23.34 9.12 -10.38
CA GLU A 211 23.07 10.07 -11.45
C GLU A 211 24.19 10.07 -12.51
N ALA A 212 25.45 10.08 -12.07
CA ALA A 212 26.60 10.02 -12.97
C ALA A 212 26.68 8.69 -13.74
N VAL A 213 26.29 7.57 -13.12
CA VAL A 213 26.20 6.26 -13.78
C VAL A 213 25.12 6.28 -14.86
N VAL A 214 23.91 6.75 -14.53
CA VAL A 214 22.78 6.84 -15.47
C VAL A 214 23.10 7.77 -16.65
N ALA A 215 23.78 8.89 -16.39
CA ALA A 215 24.18 9.85 -17.42
C ALA A 215 25.20 9.28 -18.41
N ARG A 216 26.11 8.41 -17.95
CA ARG A 216 27.18 7.83 -18.77
C ARG A 216 26.76 6.57 -19.53
N ARG A 217 25.71 5.89 -19.09
CA ARG A 217 25.28 4.65 -19.73
C ARG A 217 24.68 4.91 -21.13
N PRO A 218 25.05 4.08 -22.12
CA PRO A 218 24.42 4.10 -23.43
C PRO A 218 23.01 3.53 -23.28
N LEU A 219 22.04 4.41 -23.00
CA LEU A 219 20.63 4.10 -23.07
C LEU A 219 20.18 4.37 -24.52
N GLU A 220 19.45 3.42 -25.10
CA GLU A 220 18.89 3.58 -26.44
C GLU A 220 17.82 4.68 -26.51
N ASP A 221 17.20 5.00 -25.36
CA ASP A 221 16.10 5.95 -25.23
C ASP A 221 16.47 7.12 -24.31
N GLU A 222 16.53 8.32 -24.89
CA GLU A 222 16.78 9.58 -24.17
C GLU A 222 15.61 9.94 -23.23
N ALA A 223 14.37 9.61 -23.60
CA ALA A 223 13.22 9.87 -22.75
C ALA A 223 13.29 9.04 -21.48
N LEU A 224 13.74 7.78 -21.59
CA LEU A 224 13.97 6.91 -20.44
C LEU A 224 15.06 7.45 -19.51
N ARG A 225 16.13 8.03 -20.06
CA ARG A 225 17.13 8.75 -19.25
C ARG A 225 16.49 9.90 -18.49
N GLY A 226 15.65 10.70 -19.15
CA GLY A 226 14.92 11.80 -18.52
C GLY A 226 14.08 11.36 -17.32
N VAL A 227 13.39 10.21 -17.42
CA VAL A 227 12.62 9.63 -16.32
C VAL A 227 13.50 9.29 -15.12
N TYR A 228 14.66 8.65 -15.35
CA TYR A 228 15.59 8.30 -14.27
C TYR A 228 16.19 9.54 -13.59
N MET A 229 16.61 10.52 -14.37
CA MET A 229 17.19 11.76 -13.85
C MET A 229 16.18 12.54 -13.01
N LEU A 230 14.93 12.63 -13.48
CA LEU A 230 13.83 13.22 -12.71
C LEU A 230 13.59 12.45 -11.40
N ALA A 231 13.52 11.13 -11.46
CA ALA A 231 13.30 10.30 -10.28
C ALA A 231 14.39 10.48 -9.21
N ILE A 232 15.66 10.58 -9.62
CA ILE A 232 16.79 10.83 -8.73
C ILE A 232 16.71 12.24 -8.12
N ALA A 233 16.42 13.26 -8.94
CA ALA A 233 16.25 14.63 -8.45
C ALA A 233 15.11 14.74 -7.41
N GLU A 234 13.99 14.07 -7.67
CA GLU A 234 12.87 14.01 -6.73
C GLU A 234 13.22 13.18 -5.47
N LEU A 235 14.08 12.17 -5.55
CA LEU A 235 14.58 11.51 -4.33
C LEU A 235 15.42 12.45 -3.48
N LYS A 236 16.33 13.22 -4.08
CA LYS A 236 17.18 14.19 -3.35
C LYS A 236 16.34 15.15 -2.50
N LYS A 237 15.31 15.78 -3.09
CA LYS A 237 14.35 16.62 -2.35
C LYS A 237 13.70 15.88 -1.16
N SER A 238 13.27 14.64 -1.40
CA SER A 238 12.60 13.84 -0.37
C SER A 238 13.55 13.49 0.79
N PHE A 239 14.81 13.19 0.50
CA PHE A 239 15.83 12.90 1.51
C PHE A 239 16.25 14.14 2.30
N GLY A 240 16.50 15.27 1.63
CA GLY A 240 16.82 16.53 2.30
C GLY A 240 15.73 16.93 3.30
N GLN A 241 14.47 16.79 2.88
CA GLN A 241 13.32 17.05 3.76
C GLN A 241 13.19 16.03 4.90
N ALA A 242 13.37 14.73 4.60
CA ALA A 242 13.26 13.66 5.59
C ALA A 242 14.35 13.70 6.67
N GLU A 243 15.52 14.25 6.37
CA GLU A 243 16.59 14.46 7.36
C GLU A 243 16.39 15.76 8.15
N ALA A 244 16.07 16.87 7.48
CA ALA A 244 15.87 18.15 8.15
C ALA A 244 14.71 18.13 9.16
N TYR A 245 13.66 17.35 8.87
CA TYR A 245 12.45 17.24 9.70
C TYR A 245 12.20 15.80 10.15
N ALA A 246 13.26 15.07 10.50
CA ALA A 246 13.18 13.65 10.87
C ALA A 246 12.17 13.34 11.98
N ALA A 247 11.98 14.25 12.95
CA ALA A 247 11.02 14.09 14.04
C ALA A 247 9.55 14.23 13.59
N GLU A 248 9.30 14.85 12.44
CA GLU A 248 7.98 15.13 11.88
C GLU A 248 7.70 14.32 10.62
N TYR A 249 8.54 13.33 10.31
CA TYR A 249 8.42 12.48 9.13
C TYR A 249 7.17 11.60 9.22
N GLU A 250 6.33 11.65 8.19
CA GLU A 250 5.06 10.93 8.11
C GLU A 250 4.97 10.11 6.82
N MET A 251 3.96 9.24 6.75
CA MET A 251 3.63 8.50 5.53
C MET A 251 3.55 9.42 4.31
N ALA A 252 2.86 10.55 4.43
CA ALA A 252 2.64 11.44 3.30
C ALA A 252 3.97 11.90 2.65
N ASP A 253 5.06 12.06 3.41
CA ASP A 253 6.37 12.41 2.84
C ASP A 253 6.94 11.31 1.96
N ALA A 254 6.91 10.06 2.46
CA ALA A 254 7.40 8.91 1.70
C ALA A 254 6.60 8.75 0.40
N PHE A 255 5.28 8.91 0.48
CA PHE A 255 4.39 8.65 -0.65
C PHE A 255 4.33 9.79 -1.68
N ILE A 256 4.82 11.01 -1.37
CA ILE A 256 4.94 12.09 -2.37
C ILE A 256 5.82 11.65 -3.54
N TRP A 257 6.99 11.06 -3.28
CA TRP A 257 7.87 10.60 -4.35
C TRP A 257 7.20 9.53 -5.22
N VAL A 258 6.56 8.56 -4.58
CA VAL A 258 5.85 7.48 -5.28
C VAL A 258 4.71 8.04 -6.13
N PHE A 259 3.97 9.02 -5.61
CA PHE A 259 2.90 9.70 -6.32
C PHE A 259 3.41 10.44 -7.57
N LEU A 260 4.54 11.15 -7.46
CA LEU A 260 5.15 11.84 -8.60
C LEU A 260 5.61 10.85 -9.67
N MET A 261 6.19 9.72 -9.27
CA MET A 261 6.78 8.72 -10.15
C MET A 261 5.79 7.67 -10.70
N ALA A 262 4.51 7.77 -10.35
CA ALA A 262 3.52 6.72 -10.60
C ALA A 262 3.25 6.37 -12.07
N GLU A 263 3.40 7.35 -12.97
CA GLU A 263 3.14 7.19 -14.40
C GLU A 263 4.40 6.86 -15.22
N ASP A 264 5.58 7.15 -14.68
CA ASP A 264 6.84 7.13 -15.44
C ASP A 264 7.78 6.01 -14.95
N LEU A 265 8.36 6.16 -13.76
CA LEU A 265 9.36 5.21 -13.24
C LEU A 265 8.71 3.91 -12.73
N LEU A 266 7.64 4.00 -11.93
CA LEU A 266 7.08 2.81 -11.28
C LEU A 266 6.60 1.72 -12.26
N PRO A 267 5.97 2.04 -13.42
CA PRO A 267 5.63 1.03 -14.41
C PRO A 267 6.81 0.21 -14.92
N LEU A 268 8.03 0.77 -14.93
CA LEU A 268 9.25 0.06 -15.34
C LEU A 268 9.60 -1.07 -14.36
N LEU A 269 9.13 -1.02 -13.11
CA LEU A 269 9.37 -2.06 -12.11
C LEU A 269 8.58 -3.37 -12.37
N ARG A 270 7.68 -3.38 -13.35
CA ARG A 270 7.03 -4.62 -13.84
C ARG A 270 7.96 -5.45 -14.73
N ALA A 271 8.83 -4.77 -15.49
CA ALA A 271 9.86 -5.36 -16.33
C ALA A 271 11.19 -4.65 -16.00
N PRO A 272 11.77 -4.95 -14.82
CA PRO A 272 12.74 -4.10 -14.15
C PRO A 272 14.03 -3.90 -14.97
N THR A 273 14.40 -2.64 -15.19
CA THR A 273 15.75 -2.25 -15.63
C THR A 273 16.68 -2.10 -14.42
N GLN A 274 18.00 -2.21 -14.64
CA GLN A 274 18.97 -2.07 -13.54
C GLN A 274 18.87 -0.68 -12.88
N GLU A 275 18.67 0.36 -13.68
CA GLU A 275 18.55 1.75 -13.25
C GLU A 275 17.26 1.97 -12.45
N ALA A 276 16.11 1.48 -12.92
CA ALA A 276 14.84 1.63 -12.21
C ALA A 276 14.87 0.93 -10.84
N VAL A 277 15.44 -0.29 -10.78
CA VAL A 277 15.61 -1.03 -9.53
C VAL A 277 16.55 -0.32 -8.57
N ALA A 278 17.67 0.21 -9.08
CA ALA A 278 18.61 0.94 -8.25
C ALA A 278 17.99 2.20 -7.66
N ILE A 279 17.29 3.01 -8.46
CA ILE A 279 16.56 4.19 -7.97
C ILE A 279 15.51 3.80 -6.92
N PHE A 280 14.76 2.72 -7.16
CA PHE A 280 13.76 2.25 -6.21
C PHE A 280 14.39 1.73 -4.90
N ALA A 281 15.60 1.18 -4.94
CA ALA A 281 16.33 0.76 -3.75
C ALA A 281 16.63 1.95 -2.81
N PHE A 282 16.96 3.13 -3.35
CA PHE A 282 17.10 4.35 -2.53
C PHE A 282 15.77 4.75 -1.89
N PHE A 283 14.67 4.69 -2.62
CA PHE A 283 13.34 4.94 -2.05
C PHE A 283 13.02 4.02 -0.85
N CYS A 284 13.53 2.78 -0.83
CA CYS A 284 13.33 1.86 0.29
C CYS A 284 13.90 2.40 1.62
N VAL A 285 14.91 3.27 1.59
CA VAL A 285 15.46 3.93 2.79
C VAL A 285 14.45 4.93 3.38
N LEU A 286 13.69 5.64 2.53
CA LEU A 286 12.60 6.50 2.99
C LEU A 286 11.50 5.66 3.66
N LEU A 287 11.16 4.51 3.09
CA LEU A 287 10.21 3.57 3.71
C LEU A 287 10.72 3.02 5.06
N LYS A 288 12.03 2.81 5.21
CA LYS A 288 12.64 2.32 6.46
C LYS A 288 12.36 3.25 7.64
N LYS A 289 12.21 4.56 7.40
CA LYS A 289 11.84 5.52 8.45
C LYS A 289 10.44 5.27 9.02
N LEU A 290 9.58 4.56 8.29
CA LEU A 290 8.21 4.20 8.71
C LEU A 290 8.14 2.80 9.38
N ASP A 291 9.25 2.10 9.56
CA ASP A 291 9.31 0.70 10.04
C ASP A 291 8.71 0.51 11.45
N GLY A 292 8.57 1.60 12.21
CA GLY A 292 7.89 1.60 13.52
C GLY A 292 6.37 1.42 13.45
N HIS A 293 5.76 1.60 12.28
CA HIS A 293 4.32 1.35 12.10
C HIS A 293 4.06 -0.13 11.79
N TRP A 294 3.05 -0.72 12.43
CA TRP A 294 2.69 -2.13 12.24
C TRP A 294 2.43 -2.51 10.77
N TRP A 295 1.90 -1.56 9.99
CA TRP A 295 1.61 -1.73 8.57
C TRP A 295 2.84 -1.50 7.66
N MET A 296 3.95 -0.98 8.18
CA MET A 296 5.23 -0.81 7.44
C MET A 296 6.36 -1.73 7.91
N GLN A 297 6.14 -2.45 9.01
CA GLN A 297 7.17 -3.28 9.61
C GLN A 297 7.80 -4.22 8.59
N SER A 298 9.12 -4.25 8.54
CA SER A 298 10.03 -5.06 7.70
C SER A 298 9.89 -4.89 6.18
N TRP A 299 9.12 -3.91 5.68
CA TRP A 299 8.97 -3.69 4.23
C TRP A 299 10.29 -3.30 3.56
N ALA A 300 11.02 -2.33 4.12
CA ALA A 300 12.26 -1.85 3.53
C ALA A 300 13.30 -2.98 3.35
N GLY A 301 13.43 -3.86 4.35
CA GLY A 301 14.33 -5.02 4.29
C GLY A 301 13.93 -6.04 3.22
N HIS A 302 12.62 -6.30 3.03
CA HIS A 302 12.16 -7.20 1.98
C HIS A 302 12.35 -6.59 0.59
N LEU A 303 12.04 -5.30 0.43
CA LEU A 303 12.15 -4.61 -0.86
C LEU A 303 13.61 -4.47 -1.29
N ILE A 304 14.53 -4.18 -0.37
CA ILE A 304 15.96 -4.10 -0.69
C ILE A 304 16.53 -5.48 -1.03
N ALA A 305 16.10 -6.54 -0.35
CA ALA A 305 16.49 -7.91 -0.68
C ALA A 305 16.04 -8.30 -2.09
N HIS A 306 14.79 -7.98 -2.45
CA HIS A 306 14.25 -8.21 -3.79
C HIS A 306 14.98 -7.39 -4.86
N ALA A 307 15.21 -6.10 -4.60
CA ALA A 307 15.97 -5.23 -5.49
C ALA A 307 17.39 -5.79 -5.72
N TYR A 308 18.08 -6.21 -4.66
CA TYR A 308 19.42 -6.79 -4.75
C TYR A 308 19.46 -8.09 -5.57
N ALA A 309 18.41 -8.92 -5.49
CA ALA A 309 18.29 -10.15 -6.26
C ALA A 309 18.09 -9.89 -7.77
N LEU A 310 17.39 -8.81 -8.14
CA LEU A 310 17.16 -8.40 -9.53
C LEU A 310 18.37 -7.69 -10.17
N LEU A 311 19.23 -7.11 -9.34
CA LEU A 311 20.43 -6.40 -9.81
C LEU A 311 21.57 -7.38 -10.13
N GLY A 312 22.28 -7.09 -11.22
CA GLY A 312 23.57 -7.72 -11.54
C GLY A 312 24.68 -7.20 -10.63
N ASP A 313 25.90 -7.73 -10.78
CA ASP A 313 27.02 -7.39 -9.89
C ASP A 313 27.36 -5.90 -9.90
N GLU A 314 27.32 -5.26 -11.06
CA GLU A 314 27.51 -3.80 -11.18
C GLU A 314 26.36 -3.03 -10.50
N GLY A 315 25.11 -3.42 -10.75
CA GLY A 315 23.93 -2.77 -10.19
C GLY A 315 23.87 -2.83 -8.66
N ARG A 316 24.37 -3.92 -8.07
CA ARG A 316 24.49 -4.09 -6.61
C ARG A 316 25.44 -3.08 -5.97
N LEU A 317 26.46 -2.63 -6.69
CA LEU A 317 27.37 -1.58 -6.20
C LEU A 317 26.66 -0.23 -6.10
N TRP A 318 25.73 0.07 -7.00
CA TRP A 318 25.02 1.34 -7.02
C TRP A 318 24.09 1.54 -5.82
N ILE A 319 23.64 0.44 -5.20
CA ILE A 319 22.70 0.47 -4.07
C ILE A 319 23.38 0.19 -2.72
N HIS A 320 24.72 0.15 -2.68
CA HIS A 320 25.48 -0.17 -1.47
C HIS A 320 25.07 0.72 -0.28
N TRP A 321 25.02 2.03 -0.50
CA TRP A 321 24.58 2.98 0.52
C TRP A 321 23.17 2.66 1.05
N ALA A 322 22.22 2.36 0.16
CA ALA A 322 20.85 2.03 0.57
C ALA A 322 20.78 0.73 1.39
N VAL A 323 21.61 -0.26 1.04
CA VAL A 323 21.74 -1.52 1.80
C VAL A 323 22.25 -1.26 3.21
N GLU A 324 23.30 -0.45 3.35
CA GLU A 324 23.88 -0.07 4.64
C GLU A 324 22.90 0.71 5.51
N GLU A 325 22.23 1.73 4.97
CA GLU A 325 21.26 2.54 5.69
C GLU A 325 20.04 1.74 6.17
N ILE A 326 19.60 0.74 5.40
CA ILE A 326 18.51 -0.15 5.83
C ILE A 326 18.99 -1.11 6.93
N GLY A 327 20.30 -1.35 7.05
CA GLY A 327 20.88 -2.36 7.93
C GLY A 327 20.61 -3.78 7.46
N TRP A 328 20.43 -3.99 6.14
CA TRP A 328 20.23 -5.31 5.55
C TRP A 328 21.58 -5.93 5.17
N VAL A 329 21.76 -7.22 5.44
CA VAL A 329 23.00 -7.94 5.12
C VAL A 329 22.76 -8.84 3.90
N PRO A 330 23.49 -8.63 2.79
CA PRO A 330 23.37 -9.48 1.62
C PRO A 330 23.75 -10.95 1.93
N PRO A 331 23.03 -11.94 1.36
CA PRO A 331 23.36 -13.35 1.56
C PRO A 331 24.76 -13.67 1.00
N SER A 332 25.50 -14.46 1.79
CA SER A 332 26.90 -14.78 1.49
C SER A 332 27.01 -15.55 0.17
N VAL A 333 28.13 -15.39 -0.54
CA VAL A 333 28.38 -16.09 -1.82
C VAL A 333 28.29 -17.61 -1.66
N THR A 334 28.54 -18.13 -0.46
CA THR A 334 28.47 -19.55 -0.08
C THR A 334 27.06 -20.15 -0.04
N GLU A 335 26.00 -19.34 0.04
CA GLU A 335 24.60 -19.81 0.10
C GLU A 335 23.92 -19.86 -1.28
N ARG A 336 24.65 -19.54 -2.37
CA ARG A 336 24.15 -19.55 -3.76
C ARG A 336 24.59 -20.78 -4.57
N LEU A 337 25.16 -21.78 -3.90
CA LEU A 337 25.48 -23.11 -4.42
C LEU A 337 24.56 -24.14 -3.76
#